data_AF-A0A6J1M8S6-F1
#
_entry.id   AF-A0A6J1M8S6-F1
#
_cell.length_a   1.000
_cell.length_b   1.000
_cell.length_c   1.000
_cell.angle_alpha   90.00
_cell.angle_beta   90.00
_cell.angle_gamma   90.00
#
_symmetry.space_group_name_H-M   'P 1'
#
loop_
_entity.id
_entity.type
_entity.pdbx_description
1 polymer ?
#
loop_
_entity_poly.entity_id
_entity_poly.type
_entity_poly.pdbx_seq_one_letter_code
_entity_poly.pdbx_strand_id
1 'polypeptide(L)'
;MAEMDKQLEGTVDACARKDYLLERLNKRNKDRQNYLDVKLEQRSKESALNEGVDYFAQAFGERACEIEQRISTLQLDSGDAPLPDLSKLFGDITLQIQELQNYLTASTMFLSDFKIKSCQNALNALTSACDEARQRLMPKKKFGFSGKKTLVKQKLPPALSKVDGTPKTAPCSSFTWTIANRSNAHIVLSAEQVNGKDITISNLHKCLVELQGHAGSVQISNANQCTLLCGPVSRSFFAEQLNRCTVAIACQQLRLHSSQSTRIYLHVTCRAIIEDCRQIEIDVYNYDYAELESDYEQSGLNKSQNNYTDVADFNWLSPDVHSPNWQLLKDHAAPNWSAVRRDFLNRISSEADVKDDASII
;
A
#
# COMPACT_ATOMS: atom_id res chain seq x y z
N MET A 1 31.31 69.30 31.42
CA MET A 1 31.26 68.01 32.14
C MET A 1 29.85 67.40 32.07
N ALA A 2 28.79 68.13 32.45
CA ALA A 2 27.40 67.63 32.41
C ALA A 2 26.83 67.27 31.02
N GLU A 3 27.37 67.81 29.94
CA GLU A 3 26.90 67.55 28.56
C GLU A 3 27.50 66.27 27.96
N MET A 4 28.66 65.85 28.47
CA MET A 4 29.36 64.64 28.06
C MET A 4 28.74 63.40 28.73
N ASP A 5 28.30 63.53 29.99
CA ASP A 5 27.60 62.45 30.72
C ASP A 5 26.22 62.14 30.11
N LYS A 6 25.52 63.16 29.59
CA LYS A 6 24.18 63.00 28.99
C LYS A 6 24.22 62.31 27.62
N GLN A 7 25.30 62.49 26.85
CA GLN A 7 25.54 61.73 25.61
C GLN A 7 25.95 60.29 25.92
N LEU A 8 26.78 60.08 26.95
CA LEU A 8 27.22 58.74 27.36
C LEU A 8 26.05 57.88 27.84
N GLU A 9 25.15 58.42 28.69
CA GLU A 9 23.93 57.74 29.15
C GLU A 9 22.99 57.32 28.00
N GLY A 10 22.81 58.17 26.99
CA GLY A 10 21.96 57.88 25.83
C GLY A 10 22.50 56.77 24.92
N THR A 11 23.83 56.67 24.76
CA THR A 11 24.49 55.56 24.04
C THR A 11 24.46 54.24 24.80
N VAL A 12 24.59 54.27 26.13
CA VAL A 12 24.55 53.06 26.97
C VAL A 12 23.15 52.44 26.95
N ASP A 13 22.08 53.25 27.00
CA ASP A 13 20.69 52.80 26.91
C ASP A 13 20.35 52.26 25.50
N ALA A 14 20.88 52.87 24.44
CA ALA A 14 20.70 52.36 23.07
C ALA A 14 21.42 51.02 22.81
N CYS A 15 22.61 50.82 23.41
CA CYS A 15 23.34 49.56 23.35
C CYS A 15 22.57 48.45 24.10
N ALA A 16 22.13 48.73 25.33
CA ALA A 16 21.34 47.80 26.13
C ALA A 16 20.04 47.37 25.44
N ARG A 17 19.36 48.29 24.73
CA ARG A 17 18.16 47.96 23.94
C ARG A 17 18.47 47.09 22.72
N LYS A 18 19.59 47.33 22.03
CA LYS A 18 20.04 46.48 20.92
C LYS A 18 20.40 45.08 21.40
N ASP A 19 21.12 44.98 22.52
CA ASP A 19 21.53 43.69 23.10
C ASP A 19 20.30 42.89 23.56
N TYR A 20 19.33 43.53 24.20
CA TYR A 20 18.05 42.91 24.57
C TYR A 20 17.25 42.41 23.35
N LEU A 21 17.23 43.17 22.26
CA LEU A 21 16.56 42.76 21.01
C LEU A 21 17.28 41.59 20.33
N LEU A 22 18.63 41.61 20.33
CA LEU A 22 19.45 40.52 19.80
C LEU A 22 19.23 39.24 20.61
N GLU A 23 19.15 39.35 21.93
CA GLU A 23 18.90 38.23 22.83
C GLU A 23 17.49 37.64 22.63
N ARG A 24 16.46 38.48 22.47
CA ARG A 24 15.09 38.03 22.10
C ARG A 24 15.03 37.36 20.73
N LEU A 25 15.84 37.80 19.78
CA LEU A 25 15.91 37.21 18.44
C LEU A 25 16.62 35.85 18.49
N ASN A 26 17.76 35.78 19.18
CA ASN A 26 18.52 34.55 19.37
C ASN A 26 17.71 33.51 20.15
N LYS A 27 16.96 33.93 21.17
CA LYS A 27 16.04 33.07 21.90
C LYS A 27 14.95 32.50 20.99
N ARG A 28 14.29 33.35 20.18
CA ARG A 28 13.28 32.89 19.20
C ARG A 28 13.86 31.93 18.15
N ASN A 29 15.07 32.20 17.67
CA ASN A 29 15.75 31.32 16.71
C ASN A 29 16.11 29.97 17.34
N LYS A 30 16.58 29.98 18.59
CA LYS A 30 16.87 28.76 19.36
C LYS A 30 15.61 27.95 19.66
N ASP A 31 14.52 28.62 20.04
CA ASP A 31 13.23 27.98 20.29
C ASP A 31 12.66 27.37 18.99
N ARG A 32 12.81 28.07 17.85
CA ARG A 32 12.44 27.56 16.53
C ARG A 32 13.28 26.34 16.14
N GLN A 33 14.59 26.38 16.38
CA GLN A 33 15.49 25.27 16.10
C GLN A 33 15.14 24.04 16.96
N ASN A 34 14.97 24.22 18.26
CA ASN A 34 14.55 23.15 19.16
C ASN A 34 13.19 22.54 18.75
N TYR A 35 12.22 23.37 18.35
CA TYR A 35 10.94 22.86 17.85
C TYR A 35 11.11 22.01 16.58
N LEU A 36 11.94 22.46 15.64
CA LEU A 36 12.24 21.70 14.42
C LEU A 36 12.96 20.38 14.74
N ASP A 37 13.93 20.40 15.66
CA ASP A 37 14.68 19.22 16.07
C ASP A 37 13.78 18.19 16.77
N VAL A 38 12.92 18.62 17.71
CA VAL A 38 11.94 17.75 18.36
C VAL A 38 10.96 17.17 17.33
N LYS A 39 10.49 17.98 16.39
CA LYS A 39 9.59 17.53 15.32
C LYS A 39 10.28 16.58 14.33
N LEU A 40 11.57 16.76 14.07
CA LEU A 40 12.38 15.84 13.27
C LEU A 40 12.59 14.51 14.01
N GLU A 41 12.88 14.55 15.31
CA GLU A 41 13.08 13.37 16.13
C GLU A 41 11.79 12.55 16.27
N GLN A 42 10.64 13.21 16.48
CA GLN A 42 9.32 12.56 16.46
C GLN A 42 9.04 11.90 15.09
N ARG A 43 9.28 12.63 13.99
CA ARG A 43 9.14 12.10 12.63
C ARG A 43 10.08 10.92 12.34
N SER A 44 11.30 10.93 12.89
CA SER A 44 12.26 9.83 12.76
C SER A 44 11.79 8.59 13.52
N LYS A 45 11.23 8.75 14.73
CA LYS A 45 10.70 7.64 15.54
C LYS A 45 9.47 7.00 14.89
N GLU A 46 8.54 7.81 14.38
CA GLU A 46 7.38 7.31 13.63
C GLU A 46 7.77 6.59 12.33
N SER A 47 8.77 7.11 11.61
CA SER A 47 9.29 6.47 10.39
C SER A 47 9.93 5.11 10.69
N ALA A 48 10.76 5.02 11.73
CA ALA A 48 11.41 3.77 12.12
C ALA A 48 10.41 2.69 12.60
N LEU A 49 9.33 3.10 13.27
CA LEU A 49 8.25 2.19 13.66
C LEU A 49 7.50 1.64 12.45
N ASN A 50 7.20 2.48 11.46
CA ASN A 50 6.52 2.04 10.23
C ASN A 50 7.42 1.15 9.37
N GLU A 51 8.71 1.46 9.28
CA GLU A 51 9.70 0.62 8.59
C GLU A 51 9.76 -0.80 9.15
N GLY A 52 9.74 -0.95 10.48
CA GLY A 52 9.68 -2.27 11.13
C GLY A 52 8.40 -3.06 10.82
N VAL A 53 7.28 -2.36 10.66
CA VAL A 53 5.98 -2.97 10.32
C VAL A 53 5.93 -3.42 8.86
N ASP A 54 6.53 -2.67 7.94
CA ASP A 54 6.59 -3.01 6.53
C ASP A 54 7.58 -4.13 6.26
N TYR A 55 8.77 -4.05 6.87
CA TYR A 55 9.75 -5.13 6.83
C TYR A 55 9.17 -6.44 7.37
N PHE A 56 8.42 -6.37 8.48
CA PHE A 56 7.71 -7.54 9.00
C PHE A 56 6.69 -8.09 8.00
N ALA A 57 5.88 -7.23 7.40
CA ALA A 57 4.85 -7.67 6.46
C ALA A 57 5.45 -8.36 5.22
N GLN A 58 6.55 -7.80 4.70
CA GLN A 58 7.29 -8.39 3.59
C GLN A 58 7.90 -9.74 3.99
N ALA A 59 8.69 -9.78 5.06
CA ALA A 59 9.38 -10.99 5.51
C ALA A 59 8.39 -12.10 5.89
N PHE A 60 7.29 -11.76 6.57
CA PHE A 60 6.24 -12.71 6.92
C PHE A 60 5.55 -13.25 5.66
N GLY A 61 5.20 -12.36 4.72
CA GLY A 61 4.54 -12.73 3.47
C GLY A 61 5.40 -13.63 2.58
N GLU A 62 6.68 -13.30 2.41
CA GLU A 62 7.64 -14.11 1.65
C GLU A 62 7.78 -15.52 2.23
N ARG A 63 7.94 -15.64 3.56
CA ARG A 63 8.04 -16.94 4.25
C ARG A 63 6.74 -17.74 4.19
N ALA A 64 5.59 -17.09 4.34
CA ALA A 64 4.29 -17.74 4.19
C ALA A 64 4.10 -18.30 2.78
N CYS A 65 4.46 -17.53 1.75
CA CYS A 65 4.42 -17.94 0.34
C CYS A 65 5.37 -19.10 0.06
N GLU A 66 6.60 -19.06 0.57
CA GLU A 66 7.59 -20.14 0.44
C GLU A 66 7.04 -21.46 1.01
N ILE A 67 6.43 -21.41 2.19
CA ILE A 67 5.80 -22.58 2.84
C ILE A 67 4.63 -23.09 1.99
N GLU A 68 3.76 -22.21 1.52
CA GLU A 68 2.61 -22.57 0.69
C GLU A 68 3.02 -23.24 -0.64
N GLN A 69 4.07 -22.71 -1.30
CA GLN A 69 4.64 -23.30 -2.51
C GLN A 69 5.23 -24.68 -2.25
N ARG A 70 5.93 -24.87 -1.12
CA ARG A 70 6.46 -26.18 -0.72
C ARG A 70 5.33 -27.19 -0.47
N ILE A 71 4.25 -26.78 0.20
CA ILE A 71 3.06 -27.63 0.40
C ILE A 71 2.42 -27.98 -0.95
N SER A 72 2.30 -27.02 -1.87
CA SER A 72 1.68 -27.21 -3.19
C SER A 72 2.52 -28.10 -4.12
N THR A 73 3.84 -27.96 -4.10
CA THR A 73 4.77 -28.80 -4.89
C THR A 73 4.65 -30.27 -4.48
N LEU A 74 4.49 -30.54 -3.17
CA LEU A 74 4.23 -31.88 -2.67
C LEU A 74 2.90 -32.47 -3.16
N GLN A 75 1.92 -31.64 -3.55
CA GLN A 75 0.65 -32.10 -4.10
C GLN A 75 0.73 -32.51 -5.59
N LEU A 76 1.69 -31.97 -6.35
CA LEU A 76 1.78 -32.14 -7.81
C LEU A 76 2.66 -33.34 -8.22
N ASP A 77 3.68 -33.70 -7.44
CA ASP A 77 4.68 -34.72 -7.80
C ASP A 77 4.33 -36.17 -7.38
N SER A 78 3.18 -36.41 -6.75
CA SER A 78 2.85 -37.71 -6.17
C SER A 78 2.22 -38.69 -7.18
N GLY A 79 3.04 -39.15 -8.12
CA GLY A 79 2.74 -40.28 -9.00
C GLY A 79 3.46 -41.58 -8.63
N ASP A 80 4.74 -41.54 -8.20
CA ASP A 80 5.49 -42.78 -7.94
C ASP A 80 6.85 -42.59 -7.21
N ALA A 81 7.00 -41.55 -6.36
CA ALA A 81 8.29 -41.29 -5.71
C ALA A 81 8.60 -42.31 -4.58
N PRO A 82 9.82 -42.87 -4.50
CA PRO A 82 10.20 -43.85 -3.48
C PRO A 82 10.13 -43.27 -2.06
N LEU A 83 9.89 -44.14 -1.08
CA LEU A 83 9.51 -43.81 0.29
C LEU A 83 10.59 -43.35 1.31
N PRO A 84 11.75 -42.74 0.96
CA PRO A 84 12.54 -42.00 1.93
C PRO A 84 12.63 -40.51 1.57
N ASP A 85 11.67 -39.70 2.05
CA ASP A 85 11.92 -38.44 2.80
C ASP A 85 10.66 -37.60 3.09
N LEU A 86 9.46 -38.05 2.69
CA LEU A 86 8.21 -37.31 2.97
C LEU A 86 8.03 -36.97 4.46
N SER A 87 8.40 -37.89 5.37
CA SER A 87 8.34 -37.61 6.81
C SER A 87 9.30 -36.51 7.25
N LYS A 88 10.46 -36.36 6.60
CA LYS A 88 11.40 -35.27 6.90
C LYS A 88 10.92 -33.96 6.27
N LEU A 89 10.47 -33.99 5.02
CA LEU A 89 9.91 -32.82 4.33
C LEU A 89 8.72 -32.20 5.09
N PHE A 90 7.78 -33.03 5.55
CA PHE A 90 6.68 -32.55 6.39
C PHE A 90 7.17 -32.09 7.77
N GLY A 91 8.24 -32.68 8.31
CA GLY A 91 8.89 -32.21 9.53
C GLY A 91 9.48 -30.80 9.36
N ASP A 92 10.20 -30.58 8.26
CA ASP A 92 10.82 -29.30 7.92
C ASP A 92 9.76 -28.21 7.69
N ILE A 93 8.68 -28.52 6.96
CA ILE A 93 7.57 -27.59 6.76
C ILE A 93 6.90 -27.23 8.10
N THR A 94 6.71 -28.22 8.99
CA THR A 94 6.14 -27.95 10.34
C THR A 94 7.07 -27.05 11.15
N LEU A 95 8.39 -27.26 11.06
CA LEU A 95 9.38 -26.42 11.72
C LEU A 95 9.34 -24.98 11.18
N GLN A 96 9.26 -24.79 9.86
CA GLN A 96 9.16 -23.47 9.23
C GLN A 96 7.88 -22.73 9.65
N ILE A 97 6.74 -23.43 9.76
CA ILE A 97 5.49 -22.84 10.28
C ILE A 97 5.68 -22.40 11.75
N GLN A 98 6.38 -23.19 12.56
CA GLN A 98 6.65 -22.86 13.95
C GLN A 98 7.61 -21.66 14.09
N GLU A 99 8.64 -21.58 13.24
CA GLU A 99 9.54 -20.42 13.16
C GLU A 99 8.77 -19.14 12.78
N LEU A 100 7.86 -19.24 11.80
CA LEU A 100 7.02 -18.12 11.38
C LEU A 100 6.04 -17.69 12.49
N GLN A 101 5.49 -18.64 13.26
CA GLN A 101 4.68 -18.35 14.45
C GLN A 101 5.49 -17.66 15.56
N ASN A 102 6.74 -18.08 15.79
CA ASN A 102 7.63 -17.43 16.74
C ASN A 102 7.99 -16.01 16.28
N TYR A 103 8.20 -15.82 14.97
CA TYR A 103 8.47 -14.52 14.37
C TYR A 103 7.30 -13.55 14.55
N LEU A 104 6.06 -14.00 14.32
CA LEU A 104 4.85 -13.22 14.62
C LEU A 104 4.79 -12.84 16.11
N THR A 105 5.02 -13.80 17.00
CA THR A 105 4.95 -13.60 18.47
C THR A 105 5.96 -12.54 18.94
N ALA A 106 7.21 -12.65 18.49
CA ALA A 106 8.26 -11.67 18.77
C ALA A 106 7.96 -10.27 18.19
N SER A 107 7.11 -10.22 17.17
CA SER A 107 6.78 -8.99 16.44
C SER A 107 5.49 -8.31 16.92
N THR A 108 4.71 -8.97 17.78
CA THR A 108 3.40 -8.45 18.26
C THR A 108 3.45 -7.05 18.85
N MET A 109 4.58 -6.66 19.47
CA MET A 109 4.73 -5.37 20.14
C MET A 109 4.63 -4.15 19.22
N PHE A 110 4.79 -4.33 17.90
CA PHE A 110 4.75 -3.26 16.91
C PHE A 110 3.66 -3.47 15.84
N LEU A 111 2.82 -4.50 15.97
CA LEU A 111 1.76 -4.82 15.01
C LEU A 111 0.39 -4.41 15.54
N SER A 112 -0.50 -4.00 14.64
CA SER A 112 -1.90 -3.76 14.98
C SER A 112 -2.65 -5.07 15.21
N ASP A 113 -3.70 -5.06 16.03
CA ASP A 113 -4.55 -6.23 16.28
C ASP A 113 -5.11 -6.85 15.01
N PHE A 114 -5.40 -6.02 13.99
CA PHE A 114 -5.85 -6.49 12.69
C PHE A 114 -4.75 -7.28 11.96
N LYS A 115 -3.52 -6.77 11.91
CA LYS A 115 -2.38 -7.46 11.30
C LYS A 115 -2.05 -8.76 12.04
N ILE A 116 -2.09 -8.74 13.38
CA ILE A 116 -1.86 -9.93 14.20
C ILE A 116 -2.88 -11.02 13.85
N LYS A 117 -4.18 -10.68 13.84
CA LYS A 117 -5.24 -11.63 13.46
C LYS A 117 -5.09 -12.16 12.03
N SER A 118 -4.74 -11.30 11.08
CA SER A 118 -4.51 -11.69 9.68
C SER A 118 -3.36 -12.69 9.55
N CYS A 119 -2.22 -12.42 10.19
CA CYS A 119 -1.05 -13.31 10.19
C CYS A 119 -1.36 -14.65 10.89
N GLN A 120 -2.12 -14.60 11.99
CA GLN A 120 -2.51 -15.80 12.74
C GLN A 120 -3.49 -16.67 11.95
N ASN A 121 -4.41 -16.06 11.19
CA ASN A 121 -5.27 -16.79 10.25
C ASN A 121 -4.46 -17.45 9.13
N ALA A 122 -3.44 -16.77 8.59
CA ALA A 122 -2.54 -17.34 7.59
C ALA A 122 -1.77 -18.55 8.14
N LEU A 123 -1.23 -18.46 9.36
CA LEU A 123 -0.54 -19.57 10.03
C LEU A 123 -1.46 -20.78 10.26
N ASN A 124 -2.71 -20.54 10.67
CA ASN A 124 -3.71 -21.60 10.84
C ASN A 124 -4.03 -22.28 9.50
N ALA A 125 -4.15 -21.50 8.42
CA ALA A 125 -4.38 -22.03 7.07
C ALA A 125 -3.20 -22.89 6.59
N LEU A 126 -1.95 -22.42 6.74
CA LEU A 126 -0.74 -23.19 6.41
C LEU A 126 -0.64 -24.49 7.21
N THR A 127 -0.96 -24.44 8.51
CA THR A 127 -0.98 -25.61 9.38
C THR A 127 -2.00 -26.64 8.89
N SER A 128 -3.21 -26.20 8.57
CA SER A 128 -4.28 -27.06 8.06
C SER A 128 -3.93 -27.65 6.69
N ALA A 129 -3.37 -26.86 5.78
CA ALA A 129 -2.94 -27.32 4.46
C ALA A 129 -1.80 -28.37 4.56
N CYS A 130 -0.85 -28.15 5.47
CA CYS A 130 0.22 -29.10 5.75
C CYS A 130 -0.32 -30.43 6.31
N ASP A 131 -1.26 -30.38 7.25
CA ASP A 131 -1.87 -31.59 7.83
C ASP A 131 -2.74 -32.34 6.83
N GLU A 132 -3.50 -31.65 5.98
CA GLU A 132 -4.29 -32.26 4.91
C GLU A 132 -3.38 -32.96 3.88
N ALA A 133 -2.31 -32.28 3.43
CA ALA A 133 -1.31 -32.87 2.55
C ALA A 133 -0.63 -34.09 3.19
N ARG A 134 -0.30 -34.01 4.48
CA ARG A 134 0.29 -35.13 5.24
C ARG A 134 -0.67 -36.32 5.32
N GLN A 135 -1.96 -36.11 5.59
CA GLN A 135 -2.94 -37.20 5.65
C GLN A 135 -3.15 -37.87 4.29
N ARG A 136 -3.13 -37.07 3.22
CA ARG A 136 -3.29 -37.55 1.84
C ARG A 136 -2.09 -38.35 1.34
N LEU A 137 -0.87 -37.87 1.60
CA LEU A 137 0.38 -38.48 1.12
C LEU A 137 0.93 -39.55 2.09
N MET A 138 0.56 -39.49 3.37
CA MET A 138 0.91 -40.49 4.38
C MET A 138 -0.34 -41.00 5.11
N PRO A 139 -1.28 -41.65 4.41
CA PRO A 139 -2.44 -42.25 5.05
C PRO A 139 -1.94 -43.35 6.00
N LYS A 140 -2.15 -43.14 7.30
CA LYS A 140 -1.77 -44.12 8.32
C LYS A 140 -2.42 -45.46 7.96
N LYS A 141 -1.60 -46.50 7.71
CA LYS A 141 -2.10 -47.88 7.66
C LYS A 141 -2.76 -48.16 9.02
N LYS A 142 -4.09 -48.22 9.06
CA LYS A 142 -4.78 -48.83 10.20
C LYS A 142 -4.33 -50.28 10.19
N PHE A 143 -3.46 -50.64 11.14
CA PHE A 143 -3.16 -52.01 11.48
C PHE A 143 -4.50 -52.72 11.75
N GLY A 144 -4.95 -53.49 10.76
CA GLY A 144 -6.02 -54.44 10.94
C GLY A 144 -5.50 -55.58 11.79
N PHE A 145 -5.74 -55.52 13.09
CA PHE A 145 -5.71 -56.74 13.90
C PHE A 145 -6.86 -57.62 13.44
N SER A 146 -6.51 -58.74 12.79
CA SER A 146 -7.44 -59.81 12.47
C SER A 146 -8.04 -60.37 13.77
N GLY A 147 -9.29 -60.04 14.06
CA GLY A 147 -10.17 -60.79 14.95
C GLY A 147 -11.40 -61.28 14.17
N LYS A 148 -11.39 -62.55 13.75
CA LYS A 148 -12.61 -63.34 13.42
C LYS A 148 -13.62 -63.16 14.57
N LYS A 149 -14.94 -62.97 14.44
CA LYS A 149 -16.04 -63.37 13.53
C LYS A 149 -17.13 -62.27 13.65
N THR A 150 -18.20 -62.08 12.89
CA THR A 150 -19.13 -63.01 12.21
C THR A 150 -20.05 -62.15 11.31
N LEU A 151 -20.44 -62.67 10.15
CA LEU A 151 -21.51 -62.13 9.28
C LEU A 151 -22.87 -62.06 10.00
N VAL A 152 -23.69 -61.02 9.75
CA VAL A 152 -25.10 -61.12 9.28
C VAL A 152 -25.55 -59.78 8.61
N LYS A 153 -26.26 -59.97 7.48
CA LYS A 153 -27.13 -59.10 6.61
C LYS A 153 -27.97 -58.00 7.35
N GLN A 154 -28.53 -56.92 6.78
CA GLN A 154 -29.16 -56.68 5.46
C GLN A 154 -29.68 -55.20 5.30
N LYS A 155 -29.86 -54.77 4.03
CA LYS A 155 -30.89 -53.85 3.42
C LYS A 155 -30.88 -52.31 3.59
N LEU A 156 -30.97 -51.64 2.44
CA LEU A 156 -31.54 -50.28 2.17
C LEU A 156 -33.06 -50.38 1.83
N PRO A 157 -33.81 -49.28 1.56
CA PRO A 157 -34.09 -48.00 2.28
C PRO A 157 -35.66 -47.83 2.44
N PRO A 158 -36.36 -46.66 2.55
CA PRO A 158 -36.03 -45.22 2.78
C PRO A 158 -36.93 -44.50 3.84
N ALA A 159 -36.58 -43.25 4.25
CA ALA A 159 -37.48 -42.06 4.37
C ALA A 159 -36.94 -40.91 5.27
N LEU A 160 -36.81 -39.74 4.62
CA LEU A 160 -36.82 -38.33 5.06
C LEU A 160 -37.04 -37.95 6.54
N SER A 161 -36.18 -37.05 7.05
CA SER A 161 -36.58 -35.79 7.72
C SER A 161 -35.39 -34.80 7.82
N LYS A 162 -35.72 -33.52 7.59
CA LYS A 162 -34.88 -32.33 7.35
C LYS A 162 -34.01 -31.89 8.53
N VAL A 163 -32.81 -31.38 8.26
CA VAL A 163 -32.26 -30.13 8.85
C VAL A 163 -31.38 -29.44 7.80
N ASP A 164 -31.75 -28.21 7.46
CA ASP A 164 -30.99 -27.27 6.64
C ASP A 164 -29.62 -26.97 7.26
N GLY A 165 -28.59 -27.08 6.44
CA GLY A 165 -27.22 -26.72 6.79
C GLY A 165 -26.43 -26.58 5.51
N THR A 166 -26.73 -25.55 4.72
CA THR A 166 -25.87 -25.09 3.63
C THR A 166 -24.43 -25.02 4.14
N PRO A 167 -23.45 -25.71 3.53
CA PRO A 167 -22.07 -25.42 3.81
C PRO A 167 -21.81 -24.01 3.26
N LYS A 168 -21.87 -23.01 4.14
CA LYS A 168 -21.20 -21.73 3.88
C LYS A 168 -19.72 -22.06 3.82
N THR A 169 -19.23 -22.30 2.61
CA THR A 169 -17.85 -22.06 2.23
C THR A 169 -17.53 -20.64 2.69
N ALA A 170 -16.80 -20.52 3.80
CA ALA A 170 -16.10 -19.28 4.10
C ALA A 170 -15.10 -19.09 2.96
N PRO A 171 -15.15 -17.99 2.20
CA PRO A 171 -14.15 -17.76 1.17
C PRO A 171 -12.81 -17.57 1.88
N CYS A 172 -11.84 -18.42 1.55
CA CYS A 172 -10.44 -18.05 1.62
C CYS A 172 -10.33 -16.68 0.97
N SER A 173 -9.98 -15.63 1.73
CA SER A 173 -9.93 -14.27 1.20
C SER A 173 -8.69 -14.16 0.31
N SER A 174 -8.76 -14.72 -0.89
CA SER A 174 -7.82 -14.44 -1.95
C SER A 174 -7.84 -12.93 -2.15
N PHE A 175 -6.71 -12.28 -1.87
CA PHE A 175 -6.52 -10.87 -2.19
C PHE A 175 -6.94 -10.65 -3.64
N THR A 176 -7.99 -9.84 -3.83
CA THR A 176 -8.58 -9.62 -5.15
C THR A 176 -8.29 -8.20 -5.57
N TRP A 177 -7.62 -8.05 -6.71
CA TRP A 177 -7.41 -6.76 -7.33
C TRP A 177 -8.75 -6.17 -7.78
N THR A 178 -9.04 -4.91 -7.40
CA THR A 178 -10.22 -4.19 -7.90
C THR A 178 -10.14 -3.99 -9.42
N ILE A 179 -8.96 -3.62 -9.92
CA ILE A 179 -8.67 -3.50 -11.35
C ILE A 179 -7.34 -4.21 -11.61
N ALA A 180 -7.30 -5.16 -12.53
CA ALA A 180 -6.05 -5.80 -12.92
C ALA A 180 -5.95 -6.11 -14.41
N ASN A 181 -4.72 -6.13 -14.92
CA ASN A 181 -4.37 -6.64 -16.24
C ASN A 181 -5.21 -5.98 -17.36
N ARG A 182 -5.17 -4.65 -17.42
CA ARG A 182 -5.85 -3.86 -18.46
C ARG A 182 -4.85 -3.10 -19.29
N SER A 183 -5.17 -2.95 -20.57
CA SER A 183 -4.35 -2.18 -21.50
C SER A 183 -5.22 -1.36 -22.45
N ASN A 184 -4.81 -0.13 -22.77
CA ASN A 184 -5.53 0.79 -23.67
C ASN A 184 -7.02 0.93 -23.31
N ALA A 185 -7.31 1.12 -22.03
CA ALA A 185 -8.68 1.15 -21.52
C ALA A 185 -8.97 2.43 -20.73
N HIS A 186 -10.18 2.97 -20.91
CA HIS A 186 -10.74 4.00 -20.04
C HIS A 186 -11.63 3.33 -19.01
N ILE A 187 -11.32 3.52 -17.72
CA ILE A 187 -12.00 2.85 -16.61
C ILE A 187 -12.46 3.93 -15.62
N VAL A 188 -13.75 3.94 -15.33
CA VAL A 188 -14.35 4.86 -14.34
C VAL A 188 -15.00 4.02 -13.25
N LEU A 189 -14.58 4.22 -12.00
CA LEU A 189 -15.25 3.68 -10.83
C LEU A 189 -16.10 4.79 -10.20
N SER A 190 -17.40 4.53 -10.05
CA SER A 190 -18.35 5.47 -9.46
C SER A 190 -18.34 5.41 -7.93
N ALA A 191 -19.03 6.35 -7.29
CA ALA A 191 -19.14 6.46 -5.84
C ALA A 191 -19.54 5.13 -5.16
N GLU A 192 -20.47 4.37 -5.75
CA GLU A 192 -20.91 3.07 -5.21
C GLU A 192 -19.79 2.02 -5.14
N GLN A 193 -18.82 2.13 -6.04
CA GLN A 193 -17.67 1.23 -6.17
C GLN A 193 -16.49 1.70 -5.31
N VAL A 194 -16.38 3.01 -5.04
CA VAL A 194 -15.20 3.62 -4.40
C VAL A 194 -15.42 3.94 -2.92
N ASN A 195 -16.60 4.46 -2.55
CA ASN A 195 -16.82 5.10 -1.25
C ASN A 195 -16.55 4.17 -0.06
N GLY A 196 -15.61 4.58 0.80
CA GLY A 196 -15.21 3.86 2.01
C GLY A 196 -14.47 2.55 1.78
N LYS A 197 -14.16 2.18 0.52
CA LYS A 197 -13.50 0.92 0.16
C LYS A 197 -12.01 1.10 -0.10
N ASP A 198 -11.27 0.03 0.10
CA ASP A 198 -9.87 -0.06 -0.32
C ASP A 198 -9.81 -0.50 -1.78
N ILE A 199 -9.17 0.32 -2.62
CA ILE A 199 -9.08 0.11 -4.06
C ILE A 199 -7.68 -0.37 -4.40
N THR A 200 -7.60 -1.53 -5.05
CA THR A 200 -6.33 -2.15 -5.44
C THR A 200 -6.26 -2.26 -6.96
N ILE A 201 -5.17 -1.75 -7.54
CA ILE A 201 -4.96 -1.67 -8.98
C ILE A 201 -3.64 -2.35 -9.33
N SER A 202 -3.63 -3.25 -10.31
CA SER A 202 -2.40 -3.92 -10.75
C SER A 202 -2.25 -4.05 -12.26
N ASN A 203 -1.01 -4.02 -12.74
CA ASN A 203 -0.65 -4.36 -14.12
C ASN A 203 -1.47 -3.59 -15.16
N LEU A 204 -1.32 -2.27 -15.17
CA LEU A 204 -1.95 -1.39 -16.15
C LEU A 204 -0.97 -0.89 -17.20
N HIS A 205 -1.40 -0.82 -18.46
CA HIS A 205 -0.61 -0.26 -19.54
C HIS A 205 -1.44 0.68 -20.41
N LYS A 206 -1.05 1.95 -20.54
CA LYS A 206 -1.75 2.95 -21.37
C LYS A 206 -3.25 3.09 -21.01
N CYS A 207 -3.57 3.09 -19.73
CA CYS A 207 -4.95 3.23 -19.25
C CYS A 207 -5.23 4.65 -18.72
N LEU A 208 -6.47 5.10 -18.87
CA LEU A 208 -7.03 6.23 -18.13
C LEU A 208 -7.95 5.65 -17.06
N VAL A 209 -7.63 5.86 -15.79
CA VAL A 209 -8.44 5.39 -14.65
C VAL A 209 -8.96 6.59 -13.88
N GLU A 210 -10.25 6.61 -13.61
CA GLU A 210 -10.91 7.66 -12.83
C GLU A 210 -11.64 7.02 -11.64
N LEU A 211 -11.24 7.37 -10.43
CA LEU A 211 -11.90 6.97 -9.19
C LEU A 211 -12.72 8.17 -8.69
N GLN A 212 -14.01 8.15 -8.95
CA GLN A 212 -14.95 9.21 -8.53
C GLN A 212 -15.62 8.77 -7.24
N GLY A 213 -15.22 9.35 -6.11
CA GLY A 213 -15.66 8.93 -4.78
C GLY A 213 -14.59 9.18 -3.72
N HIS A 214 -14.90 8.82 -2.48
CA HIS A 214 -13.97 8.88 -1.35
C HIS A 214 -13.44 7.49 -0.97
N ALA A 215 -12.33 7.06 -1.56
CA ALA A 215 -11.74 5.77 -1.24
C ALA A 215 -11.17 5.76 0.19
N GLY A 216 -11.23 4.62 0.87
CA GLY A 216 -10.56 4.42 2.16
C GLY A 216 -9.03 4.49 2.00
N SER A 217 -8.51 3.65 1.11
CA SER A 217 -7.12 3.69 0.65
C SER A 217 -7.01 3.23 -0.79
N VAL A 218 -5.94 3.65 -1.48
CA VAL A 218 -5.67 3.24 -2.86
C VAL A 218 -4.27 2.66 -2.91
N GLN A 219 -4.17 1.44 -3.46
CA GLN A 219 -2.91 0.75 -3.68
C GLN A 219 -2.75 0.42 -5.16
N ILE A 220 -1.61 0.79 -5.73
CA ILE A 220 -1.30 0.56 -7.15
C ILE A 220 0.03 -0.18 -7.27
N SER A 221 0.05 -1.28 -8.01
CA SER A 221 1.26 -2.04 -8.31
C SER A 221 1.42 -2.17 -9.82
N ASN A 222 2.54 -1.69 -10.36
CA ASN A 222 2.88 -1.79 -11.78
C ASN A 222 1.88 -1.09 -12.72
N ALA A 223 2.15 0.17 -13.04
CA ALA A 223 1.41 0.88 -14.08
C ALA A 223 2.37 1.63 -15.01
N ASN A 224 2.13 1.52 -16.32
CA ASN A 224 3.01 2.06 -17.34
C ASN A 224 2.22 2.92 -18.34
N GLN A 225 2.64 4.17 -18.53
CA GLN A 225 1.98 5.14 -19.43
C GLN A 225 0.50 5.39 -19.07
N CYS A 226 0.15 5.31 -17.80
CA CYS A 226 -1.24 5.48 -17.34
C CYS A 226 -1.50 6.90 -16.84
N THR A 227 -2.76 7.34 -16.96
CA THR A 227 -3.29 8.52 -16.27
C THR A 227 -4.25 8.04 -15.19
N LEU A 228 -3.99 8.40 -13.94
CA LEU A 228 -4.71 7.93 -12.76
C LEU A 228 -5.31 9.15 -12.05
N LEU A 229 -6.62 9.33 -12.14
CA LEU A 229 -7.35 10.45 -11.53
C LEU A 229 -8.15 9.91 -10.35
N CYS A 230 -7.87 10.40 -9.16
CA CYS A 230 -8.49 9.91 -7.94
C CYS A 230 -9.13 11.08 -7.19
N GLY A 231 -10.37 10.88 -6.76
CA GLY A 231 -10.98 11.73 -5.75
C GLY A 231 -10.27 11.65 -4.39
N PRO A 232 -10.85 12.30 -3.36
CA PRO A 232 -10.31 12.38 -2.01
C PRO A 232 -10.17 11.00 -1.33
N VAL A 233 -8.96 10.57 -1.04
CA VAL A 233 -8.66 9.32 -0.35
C VAL A 233 -8.51 9.57 1.16
N SER A 234 -9.38 8.95 1.95
CA SER A 234 -9.47 9.17 3.39
C SER A 234 -8.18 8.89 4.16
N ARG A 235 -7.37 7.93 3.71
CA ARG A 235 -6.12 7.56 4.39
C ARG A 235 -4.92 7.66 3.45
N SER A 236 -4.53 6.53 2.86
CA SER A 236 -3.24 6.39 2.19
C SER A 236 -3.40 6.11 0.70
N PHE A 237 -2.53 6.74 -0.08
CA PHE A 237 -2.24 6.35 -1.45
C PHE A 237 -0.85 5.72 -1.48
N PHE A 238 -0.78 4.44 -1.82
CA PHE A 238 0.46 3.70 -2.01
C PHE A 238 0.58 3.30 -3.47
N ALA A 239 1.71 3.60 -4.09
CA ALA A 239 1.99 3.14 -5.45
C ALA A 239 3.42 2.68 -5.60
N GLU A 240 3.60 1.58 -6.30
CA GLU A 240 4.89 1.04 -6.68
C GLU A 240 4.97 0.82 -8.19
N GLN A 241 6.18 0.96 -8.74
CA GLN A 241 6.47 0.66 -10.15
C GLN A 241 5.59 1.48 -11.14
N LEU A 242 5.42 2.78 -10.89
CA LEU A 242 4.83 3.69 -11.86
C LEU A 242 5.89 4.15 -12.87
N ASN A 243 5.65 3.97 -14.15
CA ASN A 243 6.57 4.38 -15.22
C ASN A 243 5.85 5.25 -16.25
N ARG A 244 6.32 6.50 -16.41
CA ARG A 244 5.72 7.48 -17.35
C ARG A 244 4.23 7.71 -17.09
N CYS A 245 3.85 7.76 -15.81
CA CYS A 245 2.47 7.94 -15.41
C CYS A 245 2.17 9.40 -15.04
N THR A 246 0.89 9.75 -15.13
CA THR A 246 0.35 10.99 -14.57
C THR A 246 -0.68 10.63 -13.51
N VAL A 247 -0.53 11.15 -12.30
CA VAL A 247 -1.40 10.85 -11.16
C VAL A 247 -1.98 12.15 -10.65
N ALA A 248 -3.30 12.22 -10.44
CA ALA A 248 -3.95 13.29 -9.69
C ALA A 248 -4.62 12.67 -8.47
N ILE A 249 -4.21 13.08 -7.27
CA ILE A 249 -4.67 12.49 -6.02
C ILE A 249 -4.73 13.51 -4.88
N ALA A 250 -5.82 13.45 -4.11
CA ALA A 250 -5.91 14.02 -2.78
C ALA A 250 -5.91 12.91 -1.73
N CYS A 251 -5.03 12.95 -0.73
CA CYS A 251 -4.93 11.91 0.31
C CYS A 251 -4.39 12.45 1.65
N GLN A 252 -4.42 11.65 2.72
CA GLN A 252 -3.68 12.02 3.94
C GLN A 252 -2.19 11.74 3.79
N GLN A 253 -1.84 10.58 3.25
CA GLN A 253 -0.47 10.08 3.16
C GLN A 253 -0.22 9.54 1.76
N LEU A 254 0.88 9.98 1.14
CA LEU A 254 1.37 9.45 -0.13
C LEU A 254 2.67 8.67 0.15
N ARG A 255 2.75 7.43 -0.35
CA ARG A 255 4.01 6.69 -0.45
C ARG A 255 4.19 6.14 -1.86
N LEU A 256 5.30 6.53 -2.48
CA LEU A 256 5.66 6.13 -3.83
C LEU A 256 6.98 5.35 -3.80
N HIS A 257 7.00 4.17 -4.42
CA HIS A 257 8.16 3.29 -4.43
C HIS A 257 8.59 2.91 -5.86
N SER A 258 9.88 2.77 -6.13
CA SER A 258 10.45 2.26 -7.39
C SER A 258 9.81 2.86 -8.66
N SER A 259 9.51 4.15 -8.66
CA SER A 259 8.75 4.80 -9.74
C SER A 259 9.61 5.81 -10.51
N GLN A 260 9.34 5.95 -11.81
CA GLN A 260 10.16 6.77 -12.70
C GLN A 260 9.33 7.63 -13.66
N SER A 261 9.81 8.85 -13.92
CA SER A 261 9.24 9.79 -14.89
C SER A 261 7.74 10.00 -14.67
N THR A 262 7.33 10.23 -13.42
CA THR A 262 5.92 10.30 -13.04
C THR A 262 5.56 11.70 -12.56
N ARG A 263 4.45 12.23 -13.09
CA ARG A 263 3.89 13.52 -12.69
C ARG A 263 2.77 13.31 -11.69
N ILE A 264 2.76 14.07 -10.60
CA ILE A 264 1.80 13.92 -9.51
C ILE A 264 1.18 15.28 -9.18
N TYR A 265 -0.11 15.43 -9.47
CA TYR A 265 -0.94 16.55 -9.03
C TYR A 265 -1.50 16.19 -7.65
N LEU A 266 -0.90 16.73 -6.60
CA LEU A 266 -1.01 16.24 -5.23
C LEU A 266 -1.71 17.23 -4.30
N HIS A 267 -2.62 16.70 -3.50
CA HIS A 267 -3.07 17.30 -2.25
C HIS A 267 -2.78 16.31 -1.13
N VAL A 268 -1.92 16.68 -0.18
CA VAL A 268 -1.55 15.79 0.92
C VAL A 268 -1.65 16.49 2.26
N THR A 269 -2.46 15.98 3.18
CA THR A 269 -2.65 16.65 4.47
C THR A 269 -1.51 16.35 5.45
N CYS A 270 -0.94 15.15 5.42
CA CYS A 270 0.12 14.75 6.34
C CYS A 270 1.50 14.79 5.67
N ARG A 271 1.85 13.75 4.89
CA ARG A 271 3.20 13.59 4.34
C ARG A 271 3.19 12.85 3.01
N ALA A 272 4.08 13.26 2.12
CA ALA A 272 4.46 12.52 0.92
C ALA A 272 5.87 11.95 1.09
N ILE A 273 6.03 10.66 0.80
CA ILE A 273 7.31 9.95 0.85
C ILE A 273 7.55 9.30 -0.51
N ILE A 274 8.76 9.44 -1.02
CA ILE A 274 9.25 8.71 -2.18
C ILE A 274 10.46 7.85 -1.79
N GLU A 275 10.61 6.69 -2.42
CA GLU A 275 11.68 5.73 -2.16
C GLU A 275 12.05 5.04 -3.49
N ASP A 276 13.35 4.94 -3.80
CA ASP A 276 13.84 4.41 -5.09
C ASP A 276 13.19 5.04 -6.33
N CYS A 277 12.81 6.31 -6.25
CA CYS A 277 12.14 7.02 -7.33
C CYS A 277 13.11 7.91 -8.11
N ARG A 278 12.77 8.23 -9.37
CA ARG A 278 13.55 9.15 -10.23
C ARG A 278 12.66 9.99 -11.13
N GLN A 279 13.02 11.25 -11.35
CA GLN A 279 12.28 12.17 -12.23
C GLN A 279 10.79 12.27 -11.84
N ILE A 280 10.53 12.48 -10.56
CA ILE A 280 9.19 12.75 -10.05
C ILE A 280 8.92 14.25 -10.15
N GLU A 281 7.80 14.64 -10.74
CA GLU A 281 7.40 16.04 -10.84
C GLU A 281 6.09 16.22 -10.08
N ILE A 282 6.01 17.22 -9.21
CA ILE A 282 4.86 17.42 -8.33
C ILE A 282 4.25 18.80 -8.56
N ASP A 283 2.93 18.87 -8.62
CA ASP A 283 2.16 20.10 -8.71
C ASP A 283 0.89 20.01 -7.87
N VAL A 284 0.11 21.09 -7.80
CA VAL A 284 -1.16 21.15 -7.06
C VAL A 284 -2.20 20.21 -7.67
N TYR A 285 -2.88 19.44 -6.82
CA TYR A 285 -4.08 18.69 -7.20
C TYR A 285 -5.15 19.59 -7.84
N ASN A 286 -5.60 19.22 -9.04
CA ASN A 286 -6.55 19.99 -9.83
C ASN A 286 -7.61 19.11 -10.52
N TYR A 287 -7.79 17.87 -10.08
CA TYR A 287 -8.84 17.00 -10.63
C TYR A 287 -10.19 17.41 -10.07
N ASP A 288 -11.16 17.59 -10.97
CA ASP A 288 -12.49 18.11 -10.66
C ASP A 288 -13.58 17.25 -11.30
N TYR A 289 -14.64 17.00 -10.56
CA TYR A 289 -15.84 16.26 -10.96
C TYR A 289 -17.02 16.66 -10.06
N ALA A 290 -18.25 16.38 -10.49
CA ALA A 290 -19.46 16.98 -9.92
C ALA A 290 -19.61 16.77 -8.40
N GLU A 291 -19.24 15.61 -7.88
CA GLU A 291 -19.40 15.22 -6.48
C GLU A 291 -18.16 15.49 -5.59
N LEU A 292 -17.10 16.11 -6.14
CA LEU A 292 -15.81 16.27 -5.46
C LEU A 292 -15.90 16.95 -4.08
N GLU A 293 -16.71 18.02 -3.98
CA GLU A 293 -16.90 18.73 -2.71
C GLU A 293 -17.47 17.82 -1.62
N SER A 294 -18.49 17.04 -1.97
CA SER A 294 -19.12 16.08 -1.04
C SER A 294 -18.18 14.95 -0.66
N ASP A 295 -17.36 14.47 -1.59
CA ASP A 295 -16.37 13.43 -1.30
C ASP A 295 -15.26 13.93 -0.38
N TYR A 296 -14.85 15.19 -0.49
CA TYR A 296 -13.91 15.78 0.45
C TYR A 296 -14.46 15.81 1.87
N GLU A 297 -15.71 16.24 2.04
CA GLU A 297 -16.39 16.25 3.34
C GLU A 297 -16.49 14.85 3.94
N GLN A 298 -16.90 13.86 3.14
CA GLN A 298 -17.04 12.47 3.58
C GLN A 298 -15.69 11.79 3.84
N SER A 299 -14.65 12.15 3.09
CA SER A 299 -13.31 11.58 3.26
C SER A 299 -12.64 12.01 4.57
N GLY A 300 -13.06 13.15 5.15
CA GLY A 300 -12.42 13.77 6.31
C GLY A 300 -11.12 14.50 6.00
N LEU A 301 -10.76 14.69 4.72
CA LEU A 301 -9.59 15.48 4.33
C LEU A 301 -9.85 16.97 4.52
N ASN A 302 -8.93 17.64 5.20
CA ASN A 302 -8.97 19.09 5.33
C ASN A 302 -8.38 19.78 4.09
N LYS A 303 -9.21 20.37 3.25
CA LYS A 303 -8.81 21.13 2.04
C LYS A 303 -7.85 22.28 2.30
N SER A 304 -7.92 22.88 3.49
CA SER A 304 -7.03 24.00 3.85
C SER A 304 -5.61 23.54 4.18
N GLN A 305 -5.39 22.24 4.38
CA GLN A 305 -4.10 21.67 4.74
C GLN A 305 -3.51 20.88 3.56
N ASN A 306 -2.55 21.49 2.86
CA ASN A 306 -1.89 20.86 1.73
C ASN A 306 -0.36 21.03 1.80
N ASN A 307 0.36 19.92 1.99
CA ASN A 307 1.81 19.84 2.11
C ASN A 307 2.48 19.29 0.84
N TYR A 308 1.87 19.44 -0.34
CA TYR A 308 2.41 18.88 -1.59
C TYR A 308 3.83 19.34 -1.96
N THR A 309 4.29 20.47 -1.41
CA THR A 309 5.65 21.00 -1.63
C THR A 309 6.71 20.43 -0.69
N ASP A 310 6.33 19.63 0.32
CA ASP A 310 7.24 19.03 1.30
C ASP A 310 7.24 17.51 1.15
N VAL A 311 8.03 17.03 0.18
CA VAL A 311 8.15 15.60 -0.15
C VAL A 311 9.46 15.05 0.39
N ALA A 312 9.35 14.01 1.21
CA ALA A 312 10.51 13.34 1.78
C ALA A 312 11.01 12.26 0.82
N ASP A 313 12.27 12.35 0.42
CA ASP A 313 12.95 11.27 -0.29
C ASP A 313 13.72 10.42 0.73
N PHE A 314 13.26 9.17 0.89
CA PHE A 314 13.77 8.25 1.91
C PHE A 314 15.25 7.92 1.70
N ASN A 315 15.69 7.79 0.45
CA ASN A 315 17.06 7.42 0.11
C ASN A 315 18.01 8.62 0.03
N TRP A 316 17.51 9.83 0.27
CA TRP A 316 18.30 11.06 0.22
C TRP A 316 18.70 11.55 1.62
N LEU A 317 19.92 11.21 2.02
CA LEU A 317 20.45 11.49 3.37
C LEU A 317 21.07 12.88 3.54
N SER A 318 21.01 13.74 2.52
CA SER A 318 21.62 15.09 2.57
C SER A 318 20.56 16.14 2.95
N PRO A 319 20.50 16.60 4.22
CA PRO A 319 19.44 17.50 4.68
C PRO A 319 19.56 18.92 4.10
N ASP A 320 20.77 19.34 3.73
CA ASP A 320 21.05 20.70 3.26
C ASP A 320 20.86 20.87 1.75
N VAL A 321 20.64 19.78 1.01
CA VAL A 321 20.54 19.78 -0.45
C VAL A 321 19.22 19.17 -0.86
N HIS A 322 18.52 19.82 -1.78
CA HIS A 322 17.29 19.28 -2.35
C HIS A 322 17.56 17.95 -3.07
N SER A 323 16.69 16.95 -2.88
CA SER A 323 16.82 15.67 -3.59
C SER A 323 16.77 15.88 -5.11
N PRO A 324 17.63 15.21 -5.89
CA PRO A 324 17.56 15.24 -7.35
C PRO A 324 16.45 14.36 -7.94
N ASN A 325 15.80 13.53 -7.12
CA ASN A 325 14.84 12.52 -7.57
C ASN A 325 13.43 13.07 -7.79
N TRP A 326 13.14 14.22 -7.20
CA TRP A 326 11.87 14.91 -7.39
C TRP A 326 12.06 16.41 -7.55
N GLN A 327 11.07 17.08 -8.09
CA GLN A 327 11.01 18.54 -8.16
C GLN A 327 9.56 19.02 -8.25
N LEU A 328 9.33 20.28 -7.91
CA LEU A 328 8.09 20.95 -8.27
C LEU A 328 8.06 21.21 -9.78
N LEU A 329 6.91 20.94 -10.39
CA LEU A 329 6.68 21.20 -11.80
C LEU A 329 6.68 22.72 -12.01
N LYS A 330 7.64 23.22 -12.81
CA LYS A 330 7.74 24.63 -13.20
C LYS A 330 7.34 24.75 -14.67
N ASP A 331 6.70 25.86 -15.02
CA ASP A 331 6.46 26.24 -16.42
C ASP A 331 5.61 25.25 -17.24
N HIS A 332 4.80 24.42 -16.60
CA HIS A 332 3.84 23.54 -17.26
C HIS A 332 2.41 23.98 -16.92
N ALA A 333 1.57 24.17 -17.95
CA ALA A 333 0.17 24.44 -17.71
C ALA A 333 -0.50 23.24 -17.02
N ALA A 334 -1.33 23.51 -16.02
CA ALA A 334 -2.14 22.48 -15.39
C ALA A 334 -3.00 21.77 -16.46
N PRO A 335 -3.10 20.44 -16.41
CA PRO A 335 -3.79 19.66 -17.43
C PRO A 335 -5.29 19.94 -17.37
N ASN A 336 -5.91 20.07 -18.54
CA ASN A 336 -7.35 20.03 -18.67
C ASN A 336 -7.79 18.56 -18.76
N TRP A 337 -8.27 17.99 -17.65
CA TRP A 337 -8.63 16.57 -17.58
C TRP A 337 -9.73 16.17 -18.55
N SER A 338 -10.68 17.07 -18.86
CA SER A 338 -11.71 16.81 -19.87
C SER A 338 -11.12 16.69 -21.28
N ALA A 339 -10.12 17.52 -21.61
CA ALA A 339 -9.38 17.41 -22.87
C ALA A 339 -8.55 16.12 -22.91
N VAL A 340 -7.82 15.82 -21.84
CA VAL A 340 -7.04 14.57 -21.72
C VAL A 340 -7.93 13.34 -21.93
N ARG A 341 -9.11 13.31 -21.32
CA ARG A 341 -10.11 12.24 -21.49
C ARG A 341 -10.56 12.12 -22.95
N ARG A 342 -10.91 13.24 -23.57
CA ARG A 342 -11.35 13.27 -24.98
C ARG A 342 -10.26 12.77 -25.92
N ASP A 343 -9.03 13.23 -25.73
CA ASP A 343 -7.88 12.85 -26.55
C ASP A 343 -7.50 11.38 -26.36
N PHE A 344 -7.72 10.83 -25.16
CA PHE A 344 -7.52 9.41 -24.88
C PHE A 344 -8.57 8.55 -25.58
N LEU A 345 -9.85 8.92 -25.48
CA LEU A 345 -10.95 8.20 -26.15
C LEU A 345 -10.80 8.21 -27.67
N ASN A 346 -10.45 9.36 -28.26
CA ASN A 346 -10.21 9.47 -29.70
C ASN A 346 -9.08 8.54 -30.17
N ARG A 347 -8.01 8.42 -29.38
CA ARG A 347 -6.89 7.50 -29.67
C ARG A 347 -7.34 6.05 -29.67
N ILE A 348 -8.11 5.63 -28.65
CA ILE A 348 -8.63 4.26 -28.58
C ILE A 348 -9.55 3.95 -29.77
N SER A 349 -10.46 4.86 -30.14
CA SER A 349 -11.33 4.68 -31.30
C SER A 349 -10.53 4.52 -32.59
N SER A 350 -9.52 5.36 -32.82
CA SER A 350 -8.68 5.26 -34.02
C SER A 350 -7.87 3.96 -34.10
N GLU A 351 -7.42 3.41 -32.96
CA GLU A 351 -6.71 2.13 -32.93
C GLU A 351 -7.64 0.93 -33.13
N ALA A 352 -8.93 1.06 -32.80
CA ALA A 352 -9.95 0.05 -33.09
C ALA A 352 -10.27 0.02 -34.59
N ASP A 353 -10.48 1.19 -35.21
CA ASP A 353 -10.79 1.30 -36.65
C ASP A 353 -9.64 0.76 -37.53
N VAL A 354 -8.38 0.98 -37.14
CA VAL A 354 -7.20 0.45 -37.87
C VAL A 354 -7.07 -1.08 -37.75
N LYS A 355 -7.53 -1.69 -36.66
CA LYS A 355 -7.51 -3.15 -36.51
C LYS A 355 -8.58 -3.85 -37.36
N ASP A 356 -9.72 -3.20 -37.56
CA ASP A 356 -10.79 -3.73 -38.42
C ASP A 356 -10.42 -3.64 -39.91
N ASP A 357 -9.68 -2.61 -40.34
CA ASP A 357 -9.14 -2.54 -41.71
C ASP A 357 -7.96 -3.51 -41.96
N ALA A 358 -7.15 -3.79 -40.94
CA ALA A 358 -6.00 -4.71 -41.05
C ALA A 358 -6.39 -6.20 -41.00
N SER A 359 -7.66 -6.53 -40.75
CA SER A 359 -8.17 -7.91 -40.74
C SER A 359 -8.90 -8.32 -42.02
N ILE A 360 -8.87 -7.47 -43.06
CA ILE A 360 -9.31 -7.78 -44.43
C ILE A 360 -8.08 -7.85 -45.35
N ILE A 361 -7.21 -8.85 -45.16
CA ILE A 361 -6.31 -9.36 -46.22
C ILE A 361 -6.19 -10.87 -46.08
#